data_AF-A0A017RT54-F1
#
_entry.id   AF-A0A017RT54-F1
#
_cell.length_a   1.000
_cell.length_b   1.000
_cell.length_c   1.000
_cell.angle_alpha   90.00
_cell.angle_beta   90.00
_cell.angle_gamma   90.00
#
_symmetry.space_group_name_H-M   'P 1'
#
loop_
_entity.id
_entity.type
_entity.pdbx_description
1 polymer ?
#
loop_
_entity_poly.entity_id
_entity_poly.type
_entity_poly.pdbx_seq_one_letter_code
_entity_poly.pdbx_strand_id
1 'polypeptide(L)'
;MGLFDTLKSIAKSKELVCITLKEATKIAPNSMGCYKIYCNGLKYVGKAEDGIRKRFVQYYNGTTAHYSSAKKIYENRDNITVSWVVLQSREQCREVEAKWIRDLKPEWNKQSGWGD
;
A
#
# COMPACT_ATOMS: atom_id res chain seq x y z
N MET A 1 -11.21 -11.09 -37.57
CA MET A 1 -11.28 -11.22 -36.09
C MET A 1 -10.17 -10.38 -35.52
N GLY A 2 -10.52 -9.12 -35.23
CA GLY A 2 -9.59 -8.00 -35.20
C GLY A 2 -9.10 -7.63 -33.80
N LEU A 3 -8.01 -6.89 -33.80
CA LEU A 3 -7.28 -6.21 -32.72
C LEU A 3 -8.10 -5.76 -31.48
N PHE A 4 -9.41 -5.53 -31.63
CA PHE A 4 -10.34 -5.18 -30.56
C PHE A 4 -10.55 -6.28 -29.51
N ASP A 5 -10.47 -7.56 -29.89
CA ASP A 5 -10.61 -8.67 -28.93
C ASP A 5 -9.40 -8.76 -27.99
N THR A 6 -8.20 -8.39 -28.48
CA THR A 6 -6.98 -8.32 -27.68
C THR A 6 -6.99 -7.14 -26.70
N LEU A 7 -7.58 -6.00 -27.10
CA LEU A 7 -7.73 -4.83 -26.23
C LEU A 7 -8.78 -5.05 -25.13
N LYS A 8 -9.84 -5.83 -25.40
CA LYS A 8 -10.81 -6.25 -24.37
C LYS A 8 -10.19 -7.15 -23.29
N SER A 9 -9.16 -7.93 -23.61
CA SER A 9 -8.43 -8.74 -22.62
C SER A 9 -7.58 -7.87 -21.69
N ILE A 10 -6.95 -6.80 -22.21
CA ILE A 10 -6.14 -5.87 -21.43
C ILE A 10 -7.00 -4.94 -20.56
N ALA A 11 -8.23 -4.64 -20.99
CA ALA A 11 -9.18 -3.83 -20.22
C ALA A 11 -9.86 -4.59 -19.06
N LYS A 12 -9.68 -5.92 -18.96
CA LYS A 12 -10.36 -6.77 -17.95
C LYS A 12 -9.58 -6.96 -16.65
N SER A 13 -8.39 -6.39 -16.51
CA SER A 13 -7.52 -6.57 -15.35
C SER A 13 -7.05 -5.24 -14.76
N LYS A 14 -7.97 -4.46 -14.20
CA LYS A 14 -7.60 -3.36 -13.28
C LYS A 14 -8.71 -2.92 -12.35
N GLU A 15 -9.62 -3.82 -11.99
CA GLU A 15 -10.19 -3.73 -10.66
C GLU A 15 -9.02 -3.95 -9.70
N LEU A 16 -8.45 -2.85 -9.20
CA LEU A 16 -7.59 -2.87 -8.02
C LEU A 16 -8.47 -3.49 -6.94
N VAL A 17 -8.32 -4.81 -6.74
CA VAL A 17 -9.01 -5.52 -5.66
C VAL A 17 -8.43 -4.96 -4.36
N CYS A 18 -9.05 -3.89 -3.89
CA CYS A 18 -8.74 -3.26 -2.63
C CYS A 18 -9.41 -4.10 -1.55
N ILE A 19 -8.62 -4.92 -0.87
CA ILE A 19 -9.11 -5.76 0.23
C ILE A 19 -9.07 -4.99 1.54
N THR A 20 -9.88 -5.37 2.51
CA THR A 20 -9.82 -4.73 3.84
C THR A 20 -8.47 -4.99 4.50
N LEU A 21 -7.98 -4.05 5.32
CA LEU A 21 -6.73 -4.25 6.08
C LEU A 21 -6.82 -5.52 6.95
N LYS A 22 -8.00 -5.78 7.54
CA LYS A 22 -8.29 -6.97 8.33
C LYS A 22 -8.09 -8.27 7.53
N GLU A 23 -8.62 -8.37 6.33
CA GLU A 23 -8.42 -9.55 5.46
C GLU A 23 -6.97 -9.64 4.99
N ALA A 24 -6.34 -8.50 4.70
CA ALA A 24 -4.95 -8.44 4.28
C ALA A 24 -3.98 -9.01 5.31
N THR A 25 -4.29 -8.88 6.62
CA THR A 25 -3.51 -9.54 7.68
C THR A 25 -3.45 -11.06 7.54
N LYS A 26 -4.41 -11.67 6.83
CA LYS A 26 -4.53 -13.12 6.64
C LYS A 26 -3.94 -13.58 5.30
N ILE A 27 -4.21 -12.83 4.22
CA ILE A 27 -3.97 -13.32 2.85
C ILE A 27 -2.77 -12.68 2.13
N ALA A 28 -2.29 -11.51 2.55
CA ALA A 28 -1.14 -10.87 1.88
C ALA A 28 0.11 -11.75 1.96
N PRO A 29 1.10 -11.67 1.06
CA PRO A 29 2.29 -12.51 1.14
C PRO A 29 3.24 -12.06 2.27
N ASN A 30 4.05 -12.99 2.78
CA ASN A 30 5.19 -12.69 3.65
C ASN A 30 6.44 -12.23 2.85
N SER A 31 6.26 -11.90 1.58
CA SER A 31 7.30 -11.39 0.68
C SER A 31 7.42 -9.88 0.78
N MET A 32 8.58 -9.35 0.37
CA MET A 32 8.79 -7.92 0.31
C MET A 32 7.98 -7.25 -0.80
N GLY A 33 7.72 -5.95 -0.64
CA GLY A 33 7.06 -5.17 -1.67
C GLY A 33 6.57 -3.82 -1.18
N CYS A 34 5.74 -3.19 -2.01
CA CYS A 34 5.14 -1.89 -1.72
C CYS A 34 3.63 -2.02 -1.65
N TYR A 35 3.00 -1.19 -0.83
CA TYR A 35 1.57 -1.16 -0.63
C TYR A 35 1.02 0.26 -0.64
N LYS A 36 -0.27 0.34 -0.92
CA LYS A 36 -1.10 1.54 -0.86
C LYS A 36 -2.22 1.31 0.14
N ILE A 37 -2.51 2.34 0.92
CA ILE A 37 -3.56 2.38 1.93
C ILE A 37 -4.61 3.41 1.49
N TYR A 38 -5.86 2.96 1.46
CA TYR A 38 -7.00 3.78 1.10
C TYR A 38 -7.96 3.89 2.29
N CYS A 39 -8.37 5.12 2.59
CA CYS A 39 -9.38 5.46 3.59
C CYS A 39 -10.09 6.71 3.06
N ASN A 40 -11.26 6.54 2.43
CA ASN A 40 -11.93 7.58 1.65
C ASN A 40 -10.99 8.21 0.60
N GLY A 41 -10.30 7.36 -0.17
CA GLY A 41 -9.26 7.74 -1.13
C GLY A 41 -7.85 7.33 -0.70
N LEU A 42 -6.83 7.56 -1.54
CA LEU A 42 -5.44 7.20 -1.25
C LEU A 42 -4.89 8.07 -0.13
N LYS A 43 -4.46 7.46 0.97
CA LYS A 43 -3.97 8.17 2.15
C LYS A 43 -2.50 7.93 2.44
N TYR A 44 -1.98 6.73 2.17
CA TYR A 44 -0.60 6.39 2.44
C TYR A 44 -0.05 5.40 1.41
N VAL A 45 1.25 5.49 1.16
CA VAL A 45 2.03 4.48 0.44
C VAL A 45 3.26 4.12 1.26
N GLY A 46 3.68 2.86 1.21
CA GLY A 46 4.88 2.44 1.92
C GLY A 46 5.49 1.18 1.36
N LYS A 47 6.72 0.91 1.78
CA LYS A 47 7.40 -0.36 1.55
C LYS A 47 7.37 -1.28 2.78
N ALA A 48 7.48 -2.57 2.54
CA ALA A 48 7.67 -3.61 3.53
C ALA A 48 8.78 -4.55 3.06
N GLU A 49 10.02 -4.27 3.45
CA GLU A 49 11.18 -5.11 3.09
C GLU A 49 11.19 -6.44 3.86
N ASP A 50 10.49 -6.50 5.00
CA ASP A 50 10.40 -7.65 5.90
C ASP A 50 9.09 -8.45 5.80
N GLY A 51 8.29 -8.17 4.76
CA GLY A 51 7.04 -8.89 4.48
C GLY A 51 5.80 -8.00 4.54
N ILE A 52 5.02 -7.97 3.46
CA ILE A 52 3.80 -7.18 3.35
C ILE A 52 2.77 -7.57 4.43
N ARG A 53 2.50 -8.87 4.61
CA ARG A 53 1.56 -9.35 5.64
C ARG A 53 1.97 -8.90 7.04
N LYS A 54 3.26 -9.07 7.37
CA LYS A 54 3.82 -8.65 8.66
C LYS A 54 3.56 -7.17 8.92
N ARG A 55 3.76 -6.31 7.91
CA ARG A 55 3.47 -4.88 8.01
C ARG A 55 1.99 -4.59 8.26
N PHE A 56 1.09 -5.28 7.55
CA PHE A 56 -0.35 -5.12 7.76
C PHE A 56 -0.81 -5.56 9.15
N VAL A 57 -0.26 -6.66 9.68
CA VAL A 57 -0.52 -7.10 11.07
C VAL A 57 -0.07 -6.02 12.07
N GLN A 58 1.12 -5.45 11.90
CA GLN A 58 1.61 -4.38 12.77
C GLN A 58 0.71 -3.15 12.77
N TYR A 59 0.23 -2.74 11.59
CA TYR A 59 -0.73 -1.64 11.48
C TYR A 59 -2.07 -1.95 12.12
N TYR A 60 -2.60 -3.14 11.90
CA TYR A 60 -3.90 -3.54 12.45
C TYR A 60 -3.86 -3.67 13.98
N ASN A 61 -2.76 -4.18 14.52
CA ASN A 61 -2.58 -4.37 15.97
C ASN A 61 -2.05 -3.13 16.70
N GLY A 62 -1.61 -2.10 15.97
CA GLY A 62 -1.08 -0.86 16.55
C GLY A 62 0.36 -0.95 17.06
N THR A 63 1.11 -2.01 16.74
CA THR A 63 2.51 -2.20 17.21
C THR A 63 3.44 -1.07 16.76
N THR A 64 3.09 -0.36 15.68
CA THR A 64 3.88 0.76 15.13
C THR A 64 3.22 2.12 15.36
N ALA A 65 2.16 2.22 16.16
CA ALA A 65 1.33 3.43 16.32
C ALA A 65 2.03 4.61 17.05
N HIS A 66 3.34 4.52 17.29
CA HIS A 66 4.18 5.63 17.73
C HIS A 66 4.62 6.55 16.58
N TYR A 67 4.56 6.10 15.32
CA TYR A 67 4.77 6.97 14.15
C TYR A 67 3.46 7.65 13.75
N SER A 68 3.54 8.91 13.29
CA SER A 68 2.36 9.72 12.93
C SER A 68 1.45 9.05 11.90
N SER A 69 2.03 8.52 10.83
CA SER A 69 1.29 7.80 9.78
C SER A 69 0.69 6.49 10.29
N ALA A 70 1.47 5.71 11.04
CA ALA A 70 1.02 4.45 11.63
C ALA A 70 -0.10 4.63 12.65
N LYS A 71 -0.07 5.72 13.42
CA LYS A 71 -1.16 6.11 14.34
C LYS A 71 -2.46 6.35 13.58
N LYS A 72 -2.42 7.19 12.53
CA LYS A 72 -3.59 7.45 11.66
C LYS A 72 -4.13 6.15 11.03
N ILE A 73 -3.24 5.26 10.59
CA ILE A 73 -3.61 3.96 10.04
C ILE A 73 -4.33 3.11 11.09
N TYR A 74 -3.77 2.99 12.30
CA TYR A 74 -4.36 2.19 13.37
C TYR A 74 -5.72 2.71 13.84
N GLU A 75 -5.86 4.03 13.97
CA GLU A 75 -7.11 4.70 14.34
C GLU A 75 -8.24 4.48 13.31
N ASN A 76 -7.88 4.27 12.04
CA ASN A 76 -8.82 4.05 10.93
C ASN A 76 -8.84 2.60 10.42
N ARG A 77 -8.20 1.65 11.11
CA ARG A 77 -7.89 0.29 10.61
C ARG A 77 -9.08 -0.48 10.04
N ASP A 78 -10.27 -0.28 10.59
CA ASP A 78 -11.49 -0.98 10.18
C ASP A 78 -12.13 -0.37 8.91
N ASN A 79 -11.74 0.86 8.55
CA ASN A 79 -12.19 1.58 7.36
C ASN A 79 -11.15 1.54 6.22
N ILE A 80 -10.01 0.88 6.43
CA ILE A 80 -8.91 0.84 5.48
C ILE A 80 -9.07 -0.32 4.51
N THR A 81 -8.86 -0.02 3.23
CA THR A 81 -8.53 -1.02 2.22
C THR A 81 -7.10 -0.85 1.72
N VAL A 82 -6.52 -1.94 1.21
CA VAL A 82 -5.12 -1.97 0.77
C VAL A 82 -4.97 -2.65 -0.58
N SER A 83 -3.93 -2.25 -1.30
CA SER A 83 -3.43 -2.93 -2.50
C SER A 83 -1.91 -3.00 -2.42
N TRP A 84 -1.29 -4.06 -2.93
CA TRP A 84 0.17 -4.21 -2.91
C TRP A 84 0.74 -4.77 -4.21
N VAL A 85 2.04 -4.61 -4.36
CA VAL A 85 2.86 -5.26 -5.38
C VAL A 85 4.01 -5.97 -4.68
N VAL A 86 4.25 -7.23 -5.04
CA VAL A 86 5.41 -7.99 -4.57
C VAL A 86 6.61 -7.59 -5.41
N LEU A 87 7.74 -7.33 -4.76
CA LEU A 87 8.99 -6.93 -5.40
C LEU A 87 10.10 -7.89 -5.00
N GLN A 88 11.17 -7.94 -5.79
CA GLN A 88 12.23 -8.94 -5.64
C GLN A 88 13.47 -8.38 -4.93
N SER A 89 13.57 -7.06 -4.77
CA SER A 89 14.72 -6.43 -4.12
C SER A 89 14.34 -5.20 -3.28
N ARG A 90 15.23 -4.87 -2.34
CA ARG A 90 15.13 -3.65 -1.52
C ARG A 90 15.24 -2.39 -2.37
N GLU A 91 16.06 -2.42 -3.41
CA GLU A 91 16.23 -1.32 -4.35
C GLU A 91 14.92 -1.03 -5.08
N GLN A 92 14.26 -2.07 -5.64
CA GLN A 92 12.95 -1.93 -6.25
C GLN A 92 11.90 -1.37 -5.28
N CYS A 93 11.91 -1.83 -4.01
CA CYS A 93 11.02 -1.30 -2.99
C CYS A 93 11.23 0.22 -2.77
N ARG A 94 12.48 0.67 -2.74
CA ARG A 94 12.81 2.09 -2.56
C ARG A 94 12.39 2.93 -3.76
N GLU A 95 12.69 2.47 -4.97
CA GLU A 95 12.34 3.18 -6.20
C GLU A 95 10.83 3.32 -6.38
N VAL A 96 10.08 2.23 -6.18
CA VAL A 96 8.62 2.22 -6.33
C VAL A 96 7.95 3.10 -5.27
N GLU A 97 8.39 3.01 -4.02
CA GLU A 97 7.87 3.86 -2.94
C GLU A 97 8.18 5.33 -3.21
N ALA A 98 9.42 5.67 -3.53
CA ALA A 98 9.82 7.05 -3.81
C ALA A 98 9.04 7.64 -4.99
N LYS A 99 8.84 6.84 -6.04
CA LYS A 99 7.98 7.21 -7.18
C LYS A 99 6.54 7.46 -6.75
N TRP A 100 5.94 6.56 -5.97
CA TRP A 100 4.56 6.72 -5.49
C TRP A 100 4.41 7.94 -4.58
N ILE A 101 5.36 8.22 -3.69
CA ILE A 101 5.33 9.41 -2.84
C ILE A 101 5.37 10.68 -3.70
N ARG A 102 6.28 10.73 -4.68
CA ARG A 102 6.44 11.88 -5.59
C ARG A 102 5.22 12.13 -6.45
N ASP A 103 4.69 11.07 -7.07
CA ASP A 103 3.63 11.18 -8.07
C ASP A 103 2.24 11.33 -7.43
N LEU A 104 1.99 10.61 -6.32
CA LEU A 104 0.65 10.53 -5.73
C LEU A 104 0.44 11.48 -4.55
N LYS A 105 1.54 12.00 -3.96
CA LYS A 105 1.55 12.94 -2.82
C LYS A 105 0.53 12.60 -1.69
N PRO A 106 0.52 11.36 -1.19
CA PRO A 106 -0.43 10.92 -0.17
C PRO A 106 -0.32 11.74 1.12
N GLU A 107 -1.46 12.13 1.66
CA GLU A 107 -1.57 13.04 2.81
C GLU A 107 -0.83 12.51 4.05
N TRP A 108 -0.87 11.20 4.31
CA TRP A 108 -0.27 10.60 5.51
C TRP A 108 1.22 10.25 5.32
N ASN A 109 1.80 10.45 4.14
CA ASN A 109 3.25 10.33 3.95
C ASN A 109 4.01 11.60 4.35
N LYS A 110 3.31 12.70 4.65
CA LYS A 110 3.95 13.92 5.16
C LYS A 110 4.53 13.66 6.55
N GLN A 111 5.85 13.77 6.69
CA GLN A 111 6.51 13.90 7.98
C GLN A 111 6.53 15.37 8.35
N SER A 112 5.99 15.73 9.52
CA SER A 112 6.26 17.03 10.15
C SER A 112 7.73 17.04 10.59
N GLY A 113 8.55 17.95 10.05
CA GLY A 113 9.95 18.12 10.45
C GLY A 113 11.00 18.00 9.32
N TRP A 114 10.61 18.04 8.05
CA TRP A 114 11.53 18.27 6.93
C TRP A 114 11.02 19.44 6.08
N GLY A 115 11.68 20.60 6.24
CA GLY A 115 11.35 21.94 5.73
C GLY A 115 10.56 22.75 6.77
N ASP A 116 11.05 23.83 7.34
CA ASP A 116 12.06 24.80 6.86
C ASP A 116 13.53 24.53 7.23
#